data_AF-A0A836RFU4-F1
#
_entry.id   AF-A0A836RFU4-F1
#
_cell.length_a   1.000
_cell.length_b   1.000
_cell.length_c   1.000
_cell.angle_alpha   90.00
_cell.angle_beta   90.00
_cell.angle_gamma   90.00
#
_symmetry.space_group_name_H-M   'P 1'
#
loop_
_entity.id
_entity.type
_entity.pdbx_description
1 polymer ?
#
loop_
_entity_poly.entity_id
_entity_poly.type
_entity_poly.pdbx_seq_one_letter_code
_entity_poly.pdbx_strand_id
1 'polypeptide(L)'
;RCYVFGLPGNPVSSMVCFELFVRMAVRRLLGVTPAKPQPIRATLTEEHTVAGNRPTYHPARLQWTELGPRVTPIAWHGSFDLQATKDANAMALFAEAGRTYAANERVDVIVWE
;
A
#
# COMPACT_ATOMS: atom_id res chain seq x y z
N ARG A 1 -12.02 -25.54 13.54
CA ARG A 1 -10.64 -24.99 13.58
C ARG A 1 -10.74 -23.51 13.87
N CYS A 2 -9.89 -22.96 14.73
CA CYS A 2 -9.82 -21.53 15.03
C CYS A 2 -8.47 -20.99 14.53
N TYR A 3 -8.47 -19.88 13.80
CA TYR A 3 -7.27 -19.18 13.33
C TYR A 3 -7.12 -17.88 14.11
N VAL A 4 -5.89 -17.56 14.53
CA VAL A 4 -5.58 -16.35 15.31
C VAL A 4 -4.51 -15.55 14.58
N PHE A 5 -4.74 -14.25 14.42
CA PHE A 5 -3.80 -13.31 13.80
C PHE A 5 -3.37 -12.26 14.83
N GLY A 6 -2.09 -12.26 15.21
CA GLY A 6 -1.50 -11.22 16.04
C GLY A 6 -1.00 -10.07 15.18
N LEU A 7 -1.68 -8.92 15.26
CA LEU A 7 -1.28 -7.71 14.54
C LEU A 7 -0.52 -6.74 15.47
N PRO A 8 0.41 -5.92 14.93
CA PRO A 8 1.17 -4.96 15.72
C PRO A 8 0.25 -3.88 16.31
N GLY A 9 0.50 -3.43 17.54
CA GLY A 9 -0.35 -2.43 18.22
C GLY A 9 -0.44 -1.05 17.53
N ASN A 10 0.46 -0.77 16.58
CA ASN A 10 0.42 0.43 15.77
C ASN A 10 -0.72 0.35 14.73
N PRO A 11 -1.66 1.32 14.66
CA PRO A 11 -2.81 1.26 13.77
C PRO A 11 -2.48 1.13 12.28
N VAL A 12 -1.50 1.88 11.78
CA VAL A 12 -1.09 1.82 10.37
C VAL A 12 -0.44 0.48 10.09
N SER A 13 0.50 0.03 10.94
CA SER A 13 1.11 -1.29 10.79
C SER A 13 0.07 -2.41 10.84
N SER A 14 -0.92 -2.32 11.74
CA SER A 14 -2.03 -3.27 11.85
C SER A 14 -2.83 -3.33 10.55
N MET A 15 -3.19 -2.19 9.98
CA MET A 15 -3.92 -2.10 8.71
C MET A 15 -3.11 -2.68 7.55
N VAL A 16 -1.82 -2.33 7.42
CA VAL A 16 -0.93 -2.89 6.39
C VAL A 16 -0.82 -4.42 6.52
N CYS A 17 -0.62 -4.92 7.75
CA CYS A 17 -0.55 -6.35 8.01
C CYS A 17 -1.88 -7.06 7.73
N PHE A 18 -3.01 -6.41 8.01
CA PHE A 18 -4.33 -6.95 7.68
C PHE A 18 -4.47 -7.13 6.17
N GLU A 19 -4.17 -6.09 5.38
CA GLU A 19 -4.31 -6.12 3.92
C GLU A 19 -3.39 -7.15 3.25
N LEU A 20 -2.14 -7.25 3.70
CA LEU A 20 -1.15 -8.13 3.08
C LEU A 20 -1.31 -9.60 3.50
N PHE A 21 -1.68 -9.87 4.76
CA PHE A 21 -1.65 -11.24 5.32
C PHE A 21 -3.04 -11.76 5.69
N VAL A 22 -3.80 -10.99 6.48
CA VAL A 22 -5.08 -11.47 7.02
C VAL A 22 -6.13 -11.57 5.92
N ARG A 23 -6.28 -10.55 5.08
CA ARG A 23 -7.21 -10.55 3.96
C ARG A 23 -6.90 -11.68 2.97
N MET A 24 -5.63 -11.90 2.68
CA MET A 24 -5.20 -13.04 1.86
C MET A 24 -5.62 -14.38 2.48
N ALA A 25 -5.42 -14.56 3.79
CA ALA A 25 -5.81 -15.79 4.49
C ALA A 25 -7.33 -15.99 4.46
N VAL A 26 -8.12 -14.94 4.73
CA VAL A 26 -9.58 -14.97 4.67
C VAL A 26 -10.08 -15.30 3.27
N ARG A 27 -9.55 -14.64 2.22
CA ARG A 27 -9.89 -14.94 0.82
C ARG A 27 -9.64 -16.41 0.48
N ARG A 28 -8.51 -16.97 0.93
CA ARG A 28 -8.19 -18.39 0.71
C ARG A 28 -9.14 -19.33 1.44
N LEU A 29 -9.55 -18.99 2.67
CA LEU A 29 -10.55 -19.76 3.43
C LEU A 29 -11.94 -19.71 2.80
N LEU A 30 -12.28 -18.62 2.11
CA LEU A 30 -13.52 -18.44 1.35
C LEU A 30 -13.46 -19.03 -0.08
N GLY A 31 -12.33 -19.62 -0.50
CA GLY A 31 -12.17 -20.20 -1.83
C GLY A 31 -11.92 -19.18 -2.96
N VAL A 32 -11.66 -17.92 -2.64
CA VAL A 32 -11.38 -16.86 -3.62
C VAL A 32 -10.01 -17.08 -4.28
N THR A 33 -9.97 -17.04 -5.61
CA THR A 33 -8.74 -17.21 -6.40
C THR A 33 -8.63 -16.11 -7.47
N PRO A 34 -7.52 -15.35 -7.53
CA PRO A 34 -6.36 -15.39 -6.64
C PRO A 34 -6.64 -14.77 -5.26
N ALA A 35 -6.14 -15.40 -4.19
CA ALA A 35 -6.33 -14.89 -2.82
C ALA A 35 -5.44 -13.68 -2.50
N LYS A 36 -4.31 -13.53 -3.19
CA LYS A 36 -3.37 -12.42 -2.98
C LYS A 36 -3.95 -11.11 -3.53
N PRO A 37 -3.67 -9.96 -2.89
CA PRO A 37 -3.93 -8.66 -3.50
C PRO A 37 -3.26 -8.60 -4.86
N GLN A 38 -4.01 -8.22 -5.89
CA GLN A 38 -3.44 -7.99 -7.22
C GLN A 38 -3.04 -6.51 -7.28
N PRO A 39 -1.73 -6.21 -7.35
CA PRO A 39 -1.30 -4.83 -7.51
C PRO A 39 -1.74 -4.32 -8.89
N ILE A 40 -2.11 -3.05 -8.95
CA ILE A 40 -2.32 -2.34 -10.22
C ILE A 40 -1.12 -1.43 -10.49
N ARG A 41 -0.82 -1.21 -11.77
CA ARG A 41 0.21 -0.25 -12.18
C ARG A 41 -0.39 1.15 -12.28
N ALA A 42 -0.02 2.03 -11.36
CA ALA A 42 -0.45 3.43 -11.36
C ALA A 42 0.73 4.37 -11.66
N THR A 43 0.41 5.52 -12.23
CA THR A 43 1.40 6.55 -12.56
C THR A 43 1.54 7.53 -11.39
N LEU A 44 2.76 7.71 -10.90
CA LEU A 44 3.08 8.61 -9.80
C LEU A 44 2.79 10.07 -10.22
N THR A 45 2.09 10.82 -9.37
CA THR A 45 1.70 12.21 -9.68
C THR A 45 2.81 13.21 -9.40
N GLU A 46 3.73 12.87 -8.51
CA GLU A 46 4.80 13.74 -8.04
C GLU A 46 6.06 12.92 -7.75
N GLU A 47 7.20 13.58 -7.62
CA GLU A 47 8.43 12.90 -7.22
C GLU A 47 8.32 12.36 -5.79
N HIS A 48 8.84 11.16 -5.54
CA HIS A 48 8.87 10.58 -4.19
C HIS A 48 10.22 9.93 -3.89
N THR A 49 10.85 10.35 -2.79
CA THR A 49 12.13 9.79 -2.35
C THR A 49 11.91 8.78 -1.24
N VAL A 50 12.38 7.55 -1.44
CA VAL A 50 12.33 6.50 -0.42
C VAL A 50 13.70 6.38 0.22
N ALA A 51 13.81 6.87 1.45
CA ALA A 51 15.02 6.74 2.25
C ALA A 51 15.19 5.32 2.81
N GLY A 52 16.43 4.96 3.15
CA GLY A 52 16.75 3.70 3.82
C GLY A 52 17.11 2.56 2.86
N ASN A 53 17.01 1.32 3.35
CA ASN A 53 17.51 0.12 2.67
C ASN A 53 16.45 -0.99 2.51
N ARG A 54 15.16 -0.66 2.63
CA ARG A 54 14.06 -1.64 2.57
C ARG A 54 12.93 -1.19 1.67
N PRO A 55 12.30 -2.12 0.92
CA PRO A 55 11.06 -1.83 0.21
C PRO A 55 10.02 -1.25 1.17
N THR A 56 9.29 -0.24 0.70
CA THR A 56 8.31 0.47 1.52
C THR A 56 6.94 0.39 0.89
N TYR A 57 5.96 -0.04 1.68
CA TYR A 57 4.54 0.14 1.38
C TYR A 57 4.13 1.49 1.95
N HIS A 58 4.01 2.48 1.07
CA HIS A 58 3.75 3.87 1.45
C HIS A 58 2.26 4.19 1.28
N PRO A 59 1.57 4.73 2.30
CA PRO A 59 0.18 5.15 2.17
C PRO A 59 0.00 6.16 1.04
N ALA A 60 -0.96 5.92 0.16
CA ALA A 60 -1.17 6.72 -1.03
C ALA A 60 -2.65 6.92 -1.36
N ARG A 61 -2.93 7.99 -2.09
CA ARG A 61 -4.23 8.24 -2.70
C ARG A 61 -4.16 7.84 -4.17
N LEU A 62 -4.91 6.82 -4.53
CA LEU A 62 -5.17 6.38 -5.89
C LEU A 62 -6.41 7.10 -6.45
N GLN A 63 -6.29 7.62 -7.66
CA GLN A 63 -7.38 8.24 -8.43
C GLN A 63 -7.42 7.66 -9.84
N TRP A 64 -8.62 7.39 -10.34
CA TRP A 64 -8.84 6.98 -11.72
C TRP A 64 -9.08 8.22 -12.58
N THR A 65 -8.26 8.40 -13.61
CA THR A 65 -8.34 9.54 -14.54
C THR A 65 -8.52 9.03 -15.97
N GLU A 66 -8.84 9.92 -16.91
CA GLU A 66 -8.92 9.59 -18.35
C GLU A 66 -7.59 9.05 -18.90
N LEU A 67 -6.47 9.44 -18.30
CA LEU A 67 -5.12 8.98 -18.65
C LEU A 67 -4.73 7.67 -17.96
N GLY A 68 -5.64 7.07 -17.17
CA GLY A 68 -5.41 5.87 -16.37
C GLY A 68 -5.27 6.14 -14.86
N PRO A 69 -4.94 5.10 -14.07
CA PRO A 69 -4.77 5.21 -12.62
C PRO A 69 -3.55 6.06 -12.28
N ARG A 70 -3.75 7.03 -11.39
CA ARG A 70 -2.70 7.89 -10.85
C ARG A 70 -2.62 7.79 -9.34
N VAL A 71 -1.41 7.83 -8.80
CA VAL A 71 -1.16 7.64 -7.38
C VAL A 71 -0.32 8.78 -6.81
N THR A 72 -0.80 9.34 -5.71
CA THR A 72 -0.16 10.40 -4.96
C THR A 72 0.24 9.86 -3.58
N PRO A 73 1.54 9.73 -3.27
CA PRO A 73 2.01 9.37 -1.95
C PRO A 73 1.54 10.41 -0.93
N ILE A 74 1.09 9.99 0.26
CA ILE A 74 0.69 10.94 1.29
C ILE A 74 1.91 11.32 2.13
N ALA A 75 2.01 12.59 2.53
CA ALA A 75 2.99 13.03 3.51
C ALA A 75 2.78 12.25 4.81
N TRP A 76 3.71 11.33 5.11
CA TRP A 76 3.58 10.35 6.17
C TRP A 76 4.90 10.25 6.92
N HIS A 77 4.88 10.51 8.22
CA HIS A 77 6.09 10.55 9.06
C HIS A 77 6.43 9.19 9.71
N GLY A 78 5.81 8.11 9.23
CA GLY A 78 5.98 6.77 9.74
C GLY A 78 4.74 6.25 10.42
N SER A 79 4.79 4.99 10.85
CA SER A 79 3.59 4.22 11.21
C SER A 79 2.73 4.80 12.33
N PHE A 80 3.25 5.69 13.18
CA PHE A 80 2.46 6.36 14.21
C PHE A 80 1.50 7.43 13.67
N ASP A 81 1.70 7.90 12.43
CA ASP A 81 0.94 8.99 11.82
C ASP A 81 -0.35 8.47 11.17
N LEU A 82 -1.31 8.09 12.01
CA LEU A 82 -2.62 7.60 11.56
C LEU A 82 -3.43 8.71 10.85
N GLN A 83 -3.30 9.96 11.28
CA GLN A 83 -4.05 11.07 10.68
C GLN A 83 -3.65 11.29 9.22
N ALA A 84 -2.35 11.20 8.90
CA ALA A 84 -1.89 11.24 7.50
C ALA A 84 -2.54 10.14 6.65
N THR A 85 -2.81 8.96 7.20
CA THR A 85 -3.39 7.85 6.44
C THR A 85 -4.91 7.93 6.23
N LYS A 86 -5.61 8.88 6.87
CA LYS A 86 -7.06 9.08 6.68
C LYS A 86 -7.43 9.28 5.21
N ASP A 87 -6.56 9.94 4.48
CA ASP A 87 -6.75 10.33 3.10
C ASP A 87 -6.24 9.30 2.08
N ALA A 88 -5.65 8.20 2.57
CA ALA A 88 -5.19 7.09 1.74
C ALA A 88 -6.31 6.11 1.46
N ASN A 89 -6.29 5.56 0.25
CA ASN A 89 -7.16 4.47 -0.19
C ASN A 89 -6.35 3.33 -0.84
N ALA A 90 -5.02 3.41 -0.75
CA ALA A 90 -4.11 2.44 -1.33
C ALA A 90 -2.72 2.53 -0.67
N MET A 91 -1.85 1.57 -0.99
CA MET A 91 -0.42 1.61 -0.73
C MET A 91 0.36 1.56 -2.04
N ALA A 92 1.27 2.51 -2.23
CA ALA A 92 2.28 2.44 -3.28
C ALA A 92 3.45 1.57 -2.80
N LEU A 93 3.84 0.59 -3.60
CA LEU A 93 5.02 -0.24 -3.37
C LEU A 93 6.22 0.41 -4.05
N PHE A 94 7.15 0.89 -3.22
CA PHE A 94 8.47 1.31 -3.66
C PHE A 94 9.46 0.17 -3.41
N ALA A 95 9.69 -0.63 -4.44
CA ALA A 95 10.46 -1.88 -4.34
C ALA A 95 11.96 -1.65 -4.08
N GLU A 96 12.51 -0.58 -4.64
CA GLU A 96 13.89 -0.16 -4.45
C GLU A 96 13.95 1.01 -3.46
N ALA A 97 14.76 0.86 -2.42
CA ALA A 97 15.02 1.91 -1.44
C ALA A 97 16.29 2.70 -1.80
N GLY A 98 16.45 3.88 -1.19
CA GLY A 98 17.63 4.73 -1.39
C GLY A 98 17.62 5.46 -2.73
N ARG A 99 16.45 5.61 -3.35
CA ARG A 99 16.29 6.33 -4.61
C ARG A 99 15.07 7.23 -4.62
N THR A 100 15.09 8.11 -5.61
CA THR A 100 14.00 8.99 -5.96
C THR A 100 13.24 8.39 -7.14
N TYR A 101 11.93 8.28 -7.01
CA TYR A 101 11.00 7.88 -8.07
C TYR A 101 10.48 9.15 -8.72
N ALA A 102 10.60 9.23 -10.05
CA ALA A 102 10.25 10.45 -10.77
C ALA A 102 8.73 10.59 -10.90
N ALA A 103 8.26 11.85 -10.99
CA ALA A 103 6.90 12.10 -11.44
C ALA A 103 6.66 11.42 -12.80
N ASN A 104 5.47 10.84 -12.98
CA ASN A 104 5.07 10.00 -14.12
C ASN A 104 5.72 8.61 -14.20
N GLU A 105 6.55 8.21 -13.23
CA GLU A 105 7.01 6.83 -13.13
C GLU A 105 5.86 5.89 -12.75
N ARG A 106 5.88 4.63 -13.23
CA ARG A 106 4.85 3.65 -12.91
C ARG A 106 5.27 2.76 -11.75
N VAL A 107 4.48 2.77 -10.69
CA VAL A 107 4.70 1.95 -9.49
C VAL A 107 3.55 0.96 -9.28
N ASP A 108 3.83 -0.12 -8.55
CA ASP A 108 2.80 -1.08 -8.16
C ASP A 108 2.01 -0.51 -6.98
N VAL A 109 0.68 -0.61 -7.04
CA VAL A 109 -0.25 -0.07 -6.04
C VAL A 109 -1.21 -1.15 -5.58
N ILE A 110 -1.31 -1.32 -4.26
CA ILE A 110 -2.28 -2.20 -3.62
C ILE A 110 -3.43 -1.34 -3.13
N VAL A 111 -4.60 -1.50 -3.76
CA VAL A 111 -5.82 -0.77 -3.39
C VAL A 111 -6.37 -1.32 -2.07
N TRP A 112 -6.81 -0.44 -1.18
CA TRP A 112 -7.59 -0.82 -0.01
C TRP A 112 -9.05 -0.99 -0.43
N GLU A 113 -9.64 -2.14 -0.11
CA GLU A 113 -11.05 -2.48 -0.39
C GLU A 113 -11.89 -2.50 0.89
#